data_AF-A0A7J6NI19-F1
#
_entry.id   AF-A0A7J6NI19-F1
#
_cell.length_a   1.000
_cell.length_b   1.000
_cell.length_c   1.000
_cell.angle_alpha   90.00
_cell.angle_beta   90.00
_cell.angle_gamma   90.00
#
_symmetry.space_group_name_H-M   'P 1'
#
loop_
_entity.id
_entity.type
_entity.pdbx_description
1 polymer ?
#
loop_
_entity_poly.entity_id
_entity_poly.type
_entity_poly.pdbx_seq_one_letter_code
_entity_poly.pdbx_strand_id
1 'polypeptide(L)'
;MSAEKDNRLADFNSVPVIPKGNILTAWTCLTNCIIGAGMLSYARAKAVCGWSLGVVLLFVFAVLSYFSLHLISRCAMKMPGKRLSYSTFAVAAGYPRLPLFIDFIMFIHNAGIDTAYLQVFASLGLALLENWSPGSTEGNRFLIRVGLIGLIVVLLLPVCFLKQITNTAITNIIGLSCFLYAILAGVIYCFSVDEQFGERYVGIPPTSSVWSILSVVPIFIFGYSCHFAMPLVAEDMVNRSMKKLDIASLLAIAFVFVIYLAVMVGPYYAFGHTIESNFYLNLPVSNVAIHIGYIVLPFAVLTAFPLLLLPARQSISSVITYYFPRLQDTLKLHIGTTVAFLIICTVLAIIFEDLGATIQFIGIIGTNFLAFVIPCFVYLNICYTPVQGAVEQPNKDEVGGLHDVSDVKIKEPDEKVSLLKKLRNQSLEWHGALVLLIVSLAFFPLCLTGLLHDLING
;
A
#
# COMPACT_ATOMS: atom_id res chain seq x y z
N MET A 1 -8.93 -10.49 30.53
CA MET A 1 -9.35 -9.08 30.29
C MET A 1 -8.45 -8.03 30.93
N SER A 2 -7.93 -8.17 32.16
CA SER A 2 -6.97 -7.19 32.73
C SER A 2 -5.62 -7.21 31.99
N ALA A 3 -4.98 -8.37 31.90
CA ALA A 3 -3.70 -8.55 31.19
C ALA A 3 -3.77 -8.23 29.67
N GLU A 4 -4.99 -8.24 29.10
CA GLU A 4 -5.27 -7.94 27.68
C GLU A 4 -5.07 -6.46 27.35
N LYS A 5 -5.49 -5.57 28.28
CA LYS A 5 -5.25 -4.13 28.17
C LYS A 5 -3.77 -3.83 28.41
N ASP A 6 -3.16 -4.48 29.39
CA ASP A 6 -1.80 -4.16 29.84
C ASP A 6 -0.73 -4.39 28.75
N ASN A 7 -0.82 -5.47 27.97
CA ASN A 7 0.17 -5.75 26.90
C ASN A 7 0.08 -4.81 25.70
N ARG A 8 -1.13 -4.43 25.25
CA ARG A 8 -1.28 -3.47 24.12
C ARG A 8 -1.06 -2.02 24.56
N LEU A 9 -1.35 -1.71 25.82
CA LEU A 9 -0.94 -0.45 26.45
C LEU A 9 0.59 -0.37 26.59
N ALA A 10 1.29 -1.50 26.78
CA ALA A 10 2.75 -1.51 26.84
C ALA A 10 3.39 -1.08 25.50
N ASP A 11 2.88 -1.56 24.35
CA ASP A 11 3.34 -1.09 23.04
C ASP A 11 3.04 0.41 22.83
N PHE A 12 1.88 0.87 23.27
CA PHE A 12 1.49 2.29 23.24
C PHE A 12 2.37 3.18 24.12
N ASN A 13 2.90 2.64 25.22
CA ASN A 13 3.78 3.32 26.17
C ASN A 13 5.27 3.05 25.91
N SER A 14 5.61 2.34 24.84
CA SER A 14 7.02 2.04 24.51
C SER A 14 7.79 3.31 24.09
N VAL A 15 9.09 3.34 24.38
CA VAL A 15 9.94 4.51 24.16
C VAL A 15 9.97 4.86 22.67
N PRO A 16 9.61 6.10 22.25
CA PRO A 16 9.57 6.49 20.83
C PRO A 16 10.93 6.38 20.14
N VAL A 17 10.94 6.19 18.81
CA VAL A 17 12.17 6.22 18.00
C VAL A 17 12.77 7.62 18.04
N ILE A 18 14.11 7.71 18.13
CA ILE A 18 14.83 8.98 17.95
C ILE A 18 14.67 9.41 16.48
N PRO A 19 13.96 10.51 16.18
CA PRO A 19 13.66 10.90 14.81
C PRO A 19 14.94 11.29 14.06
N LYS A 20 15.14 10.76 12.86
CA LYS A 20 16.28 11.08 11.98
C LYS A 20 15.86 11.52 10.57
N GLY A 21 14.59 11.32 10.23
CA GLY A 21 14.03 11.54 8.92
C GLY A 21 13.73 13.00 8.58
N ASN A 22 13.65 13.27 7.28
CA ASN A 22 13.28 14.54 6.68
C ASN A 22 12.29 14.32 5.52
N ILE A 23 11.94 15.38 4.79
CA ILE A 23 10.99 15.28 3.65
C ILE A 23 11.51 14.31 2.58
N LEU A 24 12.81 14.32 2.28
CA LEU A 24 13.41 13.47 1.26
C LEU A 24 13.36 12.00 1.67
N THR A 25 13.73 11.67 2.91
CA THR A 25 13.69 10.27 3.37
C THR A 25 12.25 9.75 3.46
N ALA A 26 11.31 10.60 3.87
CA ALA A 26 9.89 10.31 3.85
C ALA A 26 9.38 10.04 2.41
N TRP A 27 9.72 10.92 1.46
CA TRP A 27 9.39 10.76 0.06
C TRP A 27 9.97 9.47 -0.52
N THR A 28 11.26 9.17 -0.29
CA THR A 28 11.90 7.93 -0.75
C THR A 28 11.23 6.71 -0.14
N CYS A 29 10.92 6.72 1.16
CA CYS A 29 10.26 5.61 1.83
C CYS A 29 8.87 5.35 1.25
N LEU A 30 8.03 6.38 1.12
CA LEU A 30 6.70 6.25 0.53
C LEU A 30 6.80 5.79 -0.93
N THR A 31 7.66 6.42 -1.74
CA THR A 31 7.84 6.06 -3.16
C THR A 31 8.28 4.61 -3.32
N ASN A 32 9.20 4.13 -2.49
CA ASN A 32 9.64 2.73 -2.51
C ASN A 32 8.54 1.74 -2.12
N CYS A 33 7.60 2.13 -1.25
CA CYS A 33 6.45 1.29 -0.93
C CYS A 33 5.44 1.21 -2.08
N ILE A 34 5.26 2.31 -2.83
CA ILE A 34 4.32 2.37 -3.96
C ILE A 34 4.91 1.63 -5.19
N ILE A 35 6.20 1.83 -5.50
CA ILE A 35 6.84 1.22 -6.66
C ILE A 35 7.08 -0.27 -6.42
N GLY A 36 6.31 -1.12 -7.09
CA GLY A 36 6.45 -2.56 -7.03
C GLY A 36 5.68 -3.26 -8.14
N ALA A 37 5.54 -4.59 -8.02
CA ALA A 37 4.92 -5.46 -9.03
C ALA A 37 3.49 -5.05 -9.43
N GLY A 38 2.77 -4.34 -8.56
CA GLY A 38 1.41 -3.83 -8.82
C GLY A 38 1.27 -3.02 -10.09
N MET A 39 2.32 -2.29 -10.48
CA MET A 39 2.25 -1.44 -11.66
C MET A 39 2.28 -2.20 -12.98
N LEU A 40 2.79 -3.44 -12.97
CA LEU A 40 2.90 -4.28 -14.16
C LEU A 40 1.53 -4.63 -14.76
N SER A 41 0.47 -4.54 -13.94
CA SER A 41 -0.91 -4.85 -14.33
C SER A 41 -1.75 -3.63 -14.74
N TYR A 42 -1.23 -2.40 -14.67
CA TYR A 42 -2.01 -1.22 -15.05
C TYR A 42 -2.43 -1.22 -16.51
N ALA A 43 -1.56 -1.69 -17.39
CA ALA A 43 -1.87 -1.72 -18.81
C ALA A 43 -2.97 -2.75 -19.13
N ARG A 44 -2.99 -3.89 -18.41
CA ARG A 44 -4.11 -4.84 -18.43
C ARG A 44 -5.40 -4.25 -17.87
N ALA A 45 -5.32 -3.52 -16.75
CA ALA A 45 -6.49 -2.82 -16.21
C ALA A 45 -7.07 -1.82 -17.21
N LYS A 46 -6.22 -1.10 -17.94
CA LYS A 46 -6.64 -0.20 -19.03
C LYS A 46 -7.23 -0.94 -20.22
N ALA A 47 -6.77 -2.15 -20.54
CA ALA A 47 -7.36 -2.96 -21.58
C ALA A 47 -8.82 -3.34 -21.31
N VAL A 48 -9.20 -3.47 -20.04
CA VAL A 48 -10.59 -3.71 -19.61
C VAL A 48 -11.40 -2.42 -19.47
N CYS A 49 -10.79 -1.34 -18.97
CA CYS A 49 -11.51 -0.06 -18.77
C CYS A 49 -11.64 0.80 -20.04
N GLY A 50 -10.74 0.62 -21.02
CA GLY A 50 -10.57 1.57 -22.14
C GLY A 50 -9.72 2.78 -21.78
N TRP A 51 -9.40 3.61 -22.79
CA TRP A 51 -8.47 4.74 -22.63
C TRP A 51 -8.93 5.77 -21.60
N SER A 52 -10.17 6.25 -21.74
CA SER A 52 -10.69 7.36 -20.93
C SER A 52 -10.84 6.97 -19.47
N LEU A 53 -11.57 5.89 -19.21
CA LEU A 53 -11.85 5.42 -17.86
C LEU A 53 -10.58 5.01 -17.12
N GLY A 54 -9.63 4.34 -17.78
CA GLY A 54 -8.37 3.95 -17.16
C GLY A 54 -7.56 5.14 -16.62
N VAL A 55 -7.44 6.22 -17.40
CA VAL A 55 -6.74 7.45 -16.96
C VAL A 55 -7.49 8.17 -15.85
N VAL A 56 -8.83 8.24 -15.94
CA VAL A 56 -9.66 8.85 -14.88
C VAL A 56 -9.52 8.07 -13.57
N LEU A 57 -9.60 6.74 -13.60
CA LEU A 57 -9.44 5.90 -12.41
C LEU A 57 -8.05 6.08 -11.80
N LEU A 58 -6.99 6.09 -12.61
CA LEU A 58 -5.63 6.34 -12.12
C LEU A 58 -5.53 7.67 -11.36
N PHE A 59 -6.11 8.74 -11.91
CA PHE A 59 -6.11 10.06 -11.25
C PHE A 59 -6.97 10.09 -9.98
N VAL A 60 -8.17 9.50 -10.02
CA VAL A 60 -9.06 9.44 -8.86
C VAL A 60 -8.40 8.70 -7.71
N PHE A 61 -7.81 7.53 -7.94
CA PHE A 61 -7.14 6.78 -6.88
C PHE A 61 -5.87 7.45 -6.37
N ALA A 62 -5.17 8.24 -7.19
CA ALA A 62 -4.07 9.09 -6.73
C ALA A 62 -4.57 10.14 -5.71
N VAL A 63 -5.66 10.84 -6.01
CA VAL A 63 -6.26 11.85 -5.12
C VAL A 63 -6.79 11.21 -3.83
N LEU A 64 -7.51 10.09 -3.93
CA LEU A 64 -8.03 9.37 -2.76
C LEU A 64 -6.90 8.86 -1.86
N SER A 65 -5.81 8.37 -2.46
CA SER A 65 -4.65 7.86 -1.72
C SER A 65 -3.92 8.98 -1.00
N TYR A 66 -3.72 10.12 -1.65
CA TYR A 66 -3.17 11.32 -1.02
C TYR A 66 -4.05 11.80 0.14
N PHE A 67 -5.37 11.88 -0.07
CA PHE A 67 -6.30 12.28 0.99
C PHE A 67 -6.22 11.34 2.20
N SER A 68 -6.15 10.04 1.99
CA SER A 68 -5.99 9.10 3.11
C SER A 68 -4.64 9.25 3.84
N LEU A 69 -3.53 9.44 3.12
CA LEU A 69 -2.23 9.74 3.74
C LEU A 69 -2.29 11.00 4.60
N HIS A 70 -3.03 12.02 4.15
CA HIS A 70 -3.31 13.22 4.94
C HIS A 70 -4.08 12.90 6.23
N LEU A 71 -5.13 12.06 6.17
CA LEU A 71 -5.87 11.62 7.36
C LEU A 71 -4.98 10.88 8.37
N ILE A 72 -4.11 9.99 7.90
CA ILE A 72 -3.15 9.27 8.76
C ILE A 72 -2.19 10.26 9.42
N SER A 73 -1.71 11.25 8.67
CA SER A 73 -0.85 12.32 9.19
C SER A 73 -1.55 13.13 10.28
N ARG A 74 -2.85 13.41 10.12
CA ARG A 74 -3.66 14.09 11.15
C ARG A 74 -3.74 13.27 12.43
N CYS A 75 -3.97 11.96 12.33
CA CYS A 75 -3.96 11.04 13.47
C CYS A 75 -2.60 11.03 14.17
N ALA A 76 -1.52 10.96 13.41
CA ALA A 76 -0.15 11.04 13.94
C ALA A 76 0.09 12.34 14.71
N MET A 77 -0.36 13.49 14.18
CA MET A 77 -0.21 14.79 14.84
C MET A 77 -0.96 14.92 16.17
N LYS A 78 -2.02 14.15 16.38
CA LYS A 78 -2.74 14.09 17.67
C LYS A 78 -2.02 13.25 18.73
N MET A 79 -0.91 12.60 18.38
CA MET A 79 -0.14 11.74 19.28
C MET A 79 1.35 12.13 19.29
N PRO A 80 1.71 13.30 19.86
CA PRO A 80 3.10 13.67 20.06
C PRO A 80 3.77 12.78 21.12
N GLY A 81 5.01 12.38 20.87
CA GLY A 81 5.83 11.62 21.84
C GLY A 81 5.42 10.16 22.06
N LYS A 82 4.52 9.62 21.23
CA LYS A 82 4.11 8.21 21.27
C LYS A 82 4.61 7.47 20.03
N ARG A 83 4.77 6.15 20.18
CA ARG A 83 4.99 5.23 19.08
C ARG A 83 3.80 5.25 18.13
N LEU A 84 4.08 5.25 16.83
CA LEU A 84 3.05 5.36 15.82
C LEU A 84 2.93 4.07 15.01
N SER A 85 1.76 3.48 15.06
CA SER A 85 1.32 2.39 14.19
C SER A 85 -0.19 2.46 14.02
N TYR A 86 -0.72 1.67 13.10
CA TYR A 86 -2.16 1.52 13.00
C TYR A 86 -2.79 0.97 14.28
N SER A 87 -2.07 0.05 14.94
CA SER A 87 -2.48 -0.54 16.21
C SER A 87 -2.55 0.51 17.32
N THR A 88 -1.60 1.45 17.38
CA THR A 88 -1.68 2.55 18.36
C THR A 88 -2.81 3.53 18.05
N PHE A 89 -3.09 3.79 16.76
CA PHE A 89 -4.24 4.60 16.36
C PHE A 89 -5.57 3.97 16.77
N ALA A 90 -5.73 2.67 16.55
CA ALA A 90 -6.92 1.94 16.95
C ALA A 90 -7.17 1.98 18.47
N VAL A 91 -6.12 1.82 19.27
CA VAL A 91 -6.21 1.94 20.74
C VAL A 91 -6.60 3.35 21.16
N ALA A 92 -5.96 4.37 20.56
CA ALA A 92 -6.27 5.78 20.86
C ALA A 92 -7.69 6.18 20.41
N ALA A 93 -8.24 5.53 19.38
CA ALA A 93 -9.62 5.69 18.95
C ALA A 93 -10.64 5.04 19.92
N GLY A 94 -10.19 4.33 20.97
CA GLY A 94 -11.05 3.66 21.95
C GLY A 94 -11.38 2.21 21.61
N TYR A 95 -10.72 1.60 20.61
CA TYR A 95 -11.01 0.25 20.13
C TYR A 95 -9.84 -0.72 20.40
N PRO A 96 -9.72 -1.30 21.62
CA PRO A 96 -8.57 -2.11 22.01
C PRO A 96 -8.45 -3.46 21.27
N ARG A 97 -9.52 -3.94 20.60
CA ARG A 97 -9.51 -5.18 19.82
C ARG A 97 -9.27 -4.98 18.33
N LEU A 98 -9.47 -3.77 17.83
CA LEU A 98 -9.25 -3.44 16.42
C LEU A 98 -7.79 -3.67 15.97
N PRO A 99 -6.74 -3.50 16.80
CA PRO A 99 -5.38 -3.90 16.44
C PRO A 99 -5.22 -5.33 15.94
N LEU A 100 -5.94 -6.31 16.51
CA LEU A 100 -5.86 -7.71 16.07
C LEU A 100 -6.37 -7.88 14.63
N PHE A 101 -7.46 -7.18 14.30
CA PHE A 101 -8.00 -7.17 12.95
C PHE A 101 -7.04 -6.50 11.97
N ILE A 102 -6.45 -5.36 12.37
CA ILE A 102 -5.47 -4.66 11.53
C ILE A 102 -4.23 -5.52 11.29
N ASP A 103 -3.67 -6.13 12.34
CA ASP A 103 -2.50 -7.01 12.25
C ASP A 103 -2.80 -8.21 11.32
N PHE A 104 -4.01 -8.78 11.39
CA PHE A 104 -4.43 -9.86 10.50
C PHE A 104 -4.52 -9.40 9.02
N ILE A 105 -5.12 -8.24 8.75
CA ILE A 105 -5.19 -7.68 7.40
C ILE A 105 -3.79 -7.33 6.87
N MET A 106 -2.91 -6.79 7.71
CA MET A 106 -1.52 -6.47 7.35
C MET A 106 -0.73 -7.74 6.99
N PHE A 107 -0.96 -8.84 7.71
CA PHE A 107 -0.39 -10.14 7.33
C PHE A 107 -0.88 -10.62 5.95
N ILE A 108 -2.20 -10.60 5.70
CA ILE A 108 -2.77 -10.98 4.40
C ILE A 108 -2.21 -10.09 3.27
N HIS A 109 -2.17 -8.78 3.50
CA HIS A 109 -1.68 -7.82 2.53
C HIS A 109 -0.23 -8.11 2.13
N ASN A 110 0.68 -8.25 3.10
CA ASN A 110 2.09 -8.48 2.83
C ASN A 110 2.35 -9.88 2.25
N ALA A 111 1.66 -10.91 2.74
CA ALA A 111 1.75 -12.26 2.18
C ALA A 111 1.32 -12.29 0.70
N GLY A 112 0.30 -11.51 0.36
CA GLY A 112 -0.12 -11.35 -1.03
C GLY A 112 0.91 -10.65 -1.89
N ILE A 113 1.52 -9.55 -1.42
CA ILE A 113 2.57 -8.86 -2.19
C ILE A 113 3.76 -9.79 -2.43
N ASP A 114 4.20 -10.50 -1.40
CA ASP A 114 5.31 -11.44 -1.48
C ASP A 114 4.97 -12.65 -2.40
N THR A 115 3.70 -13.08 -2.41
CA THR A 115 3.20 -14.05 -3.40
C THR A 115 3.33 -13.51 -4.83
N ALA A 116 2.93 -12.26 -5.07
CA ALA A 116 3.07 -11.61 -6.37
C ALA A 116 4.54 -11.49 -6.81
N TYR A 117 5.47 -11.27 -5.88
CA TYR A 117 6.90 -11.26 -6.18
C TYR A 117 7.42 -12.62 -6.63
N LEU A 118 6.96 -13.71 -6.01
CA LEU A 118 7.28 -15.07 -6.47
C LEU A 118 6.69 -15.36 -7.86
N GLN A 119 5.47 -14.89 -8.14
CA GLN A 119 4.84 -15.02 -9.47
C GLN A 119 5.61 -14.23 -10.55
N VAL A 120 6.05 -13.00 -10.26
CA VAL A 120 6.88 -12.21 -11.17
C VAL A 120 8.20 -12.90 -11.45
N PHE A 121 8.88 -13.41 -10.42
CA PHE A 121 10.13 -14.16 -10.59
C PHE A 121 9.93 -15.41 -11.46
N ALA A 122 8.89 -16.21 -11.17
CA ALA A 122 8.63 -17.45 -11.88
C ALA A 122 8.22 -17.21 -13.34
N SER A 123 7.34 -16.25 -13.60
CA SER A 123 6.85 -15.95 -14.96
C SER A 123 7.96 -15.37 -15.85
N LEU A 124 8.75 -14.43 -15.35
CA LEU A 124 9.88 -13.86 -16.10
C LEU A 124 11.03 -14.87 -16.25
N GLY A 125 11.28 -15.70 -15.22
CA GLY A 125 12.26 -16.78 -15.28
C GLY A 125 11.90 -17.85 -16.31
N LEU A 126 10.64 -18.25 -16.41
CA LEU A 126 10.16 -19.16 -17.45
C LEU A 126 10.38 -18.60 -18.85
N ALA A 127 9.99 -17.34 -19.08
CA ALA A 127 10.17 -16.69 -20.38
C ALA A 127 11.66 -16.56 -20.76
N LEU A 128 12.54 -16.31 -19.80
CA LEU A 128 13.99 -16.32 -20.02
C LEU A 128 14.51 -17.71 -20.43
N LEU A 129 14.07 -18.76 -19.72
CA LEU A 129 14.48 -20.14 -20.03
C LEU A 129 14.01 -20.57 -21.42
N GLU A 130 12.78 -20.23 -21.80
CA GLU A 130 12.22 -20.50 -23.13
C GLU A 130 13.00 -19.80 -24.23
N ASN A 131 13.45 -18.56 -23.98
CA ASN A 131 14.27 -17.83 -24.94
C ASN A 131 15.71 -18.35 -25.04
N TRP A 132 16.33 -18.77 -23.93
CA TRP A 132 17.70 -19.33 -23.94
C TRP A 132 17.78 -20.75 -24.48
N SER A 133 16.75 -21.55 -24.24
CA SER A 133 16.66 -22.95 -24.67
C SER A 133 15.24 -23.25 -25.18
N PRO A 134 14.96 -22.97 -26.47
CA PRO A 134 13.67 -23.27 -27.07
C PRO A 134 13.32 -24.76 -26.92
N GLY A 135 12.10 -25.05 -26.49
CA GLY A 135 11.62 -26.41 -26.22
C GLY A 135 11.91 -26.93 -24.80
N SER A 136 12.69 -26.22 -23.98
CA SER A 136 13.05 -26.67 -22.61
C SER A 136 11.87 -26.77 -21.64
N THR A 137 10.77 -26.06 -21.90
CA THR A 137 9.56 -26.06 -21.06
C THR A 137 8.44 -26.95 -21.60
N GLU A 138 8.62 -27.58 -22.76
CA GLU A 138 7.60 -28.42 -23.38
C GLU A 138 7.26 -29.63 -22.48
N GLY A 139 5.96 -29.81 -22.20
CA GLY A 139 5.44 -30.89 -21.35
C GLY A 139 5.65 -30.73 -19.83
N ASN A 140 6.52 -29.83 -19.36
CA ASN A 140 6.89 -29.70 -17.95
C ASN A 140 6.82 -28.28 -17.37
N ARG A 141 6.21 -27.32 -18.09
CA ARG A 141 6.14 -25.90 -17.69
C ARG A 141 5.72 -25.67 -16.24
N PHE A 142 4.69 -26.38 -15.75
CA PHE A 142 4.23 -26.29 -14.37
C PHE A 142 5.31 -26.76 -13.36
N LEU A 143 5.97 -27.89 -13.63
CA LEU A 143 7.04 -28.40 -12.75
C LEU A 143 8.25 -27.47 -12.72
N ILE A 144 8.61 -26.87 -13.87
CA ILE A 144 9.68 -25.88 -13.95
C ILE A 144 9.30 -24.62 -13.18
N ARG A 145 8.05 -24.15 -13.29
CA ARG A 145 7.52 -23.03 -12.49
C ARG A 145 7.68 -23.29 -11.00
N VAL A 146 7.21 -24.46 -10.53
CA VAL A 146 7.33 -24.88 -9.12
C VAL A 146 8.80 -24.97 -8.71
N GLY A 147 9.67 -25.51 -9.57
CA GLY A 147 11.11 -25.57 -9.35
C GLY A 147 11.76 -24.20 -9.19
N LEU A 148 11.39 -23.23 -10.03
CA LEU A 148 11.86 -21.84 -9.95
C LEU A 148 11.43 -21.16 -8.64
N ILE A 149 10.16 -21.32 -8.25
CA ILE A 149 9.63 -20.78 -6.99
C ILE A 149 10.37 -21.43 -5.80
N GLY A 150 10.52 -22.76 -5.80
CA GLY A 150 11.22 -23.48 -4.75
C GLY A 150 12.69 -23.05 -4.62
N LEU A 151 13.39 -22.91 -5.75
CA LEU A 151 14.77 -22.45 -5.80
C LEU A 151 14.91 -21.07 -5.17
N ILE A 152 14.08 -20.11 -5.57
CA ILE A 152 14.23 -18.74 -5.07
C ILE A 152 13.87 -18.61 -3.60
N VAL A 153 12.88 -19.36 -3.11
CA VAL A 153 12.52 -19.40 -1.68
C VAL A 153 13.68 -19.95 -0.85
N VAL A 154 14.37 -20.98 -1.32
CA VAL A 154 15.58 -21.52 -0.67
C VAL A 154 16.70 -20.46 -0.62
N LEU A 155 16.88 -19.69 -1.70
CA LEU A 155 17.89 -18.62 -1.74
C LEU A 155 17.53 -17.43 -0.82
N LEU A 156 16.24 -17.13 -0.65
CA LEU A 156 15.76 -16.07 0.23
C LEU A 156 15.78 -16.47 1.72
N LEU A 157 15.78 -17.77 2.01
CA LEU A 157 15.65 -18.33 3.36
C LEU A 157 16.65 -17.71 4.36
N PRO A 158 17.97 -17.59 4.08
CA PRO A 158 18.92 -17.00 5.03
C PRO A 158 18.58 -15.55 5.39
N VAL A 159 18.12 -14.76 4.41
CA VAL A 159 17.80 -13.34 4.58
C VAL A 159 16.50 -13.17 5.38
N CYS A 160 15.50 -14.04 5.14
CA CYS A 160 14.20 -13.99 5.81
C CYS A 160 14.30 -14.29 7.32
N PHE A 161 15.29 -15.07 7.75
CA PHE A 161 15.50 -15.38 9.17
C PHE A 161 16.16 -14.25 9.96
N LEU A 162 16.70 -13.23 9.28
CA LEU A 162 17.30 -12.07 9.95
C LEU A 162 16.25 -11.38 10.84
N LYS A 163 16.64 -11.10 12.09
CA LYS A 163 15.81 -10.35 13.04
C LYS A 163 15.67 -8.89 12.62
N GLN A 164 16.75 -8.34 12.06
CA GLN A 164 16.83 -6.98 11.56
C GLN A 164 17.70 -7.00 10.30
N ILE A 165 17.28 -6.27 9.27
CA ILE A 165 18.10 -6.05 8.09
C ILE A 165 18.85 -4.75 8.34
N THR A 166 20.14 -4.84 8.60
CA THR A 166 21.01 -3.67 8.73
C THR A 166 21.24 -3.09 7.33
N ASN A 167 21.14 -1.76 7.19
CA ASN A 167 21.40 -1.04 5.94
C ASN A 167 20.42 -1.31 4.78
N THR A 168 19.11 -1.32 5.06
CA THR A 168 18.04 -1.41 4.06
C THR A 168 18.06 -0.29 3.01
N ALA A 169 18.72 0.84 3.31
CA ALA A 169 18.82 1.98 2.41
C ALA A 169 19.51 1.62 1.08
N ILE A 170 20.64 0.88 1.13
CA ILE A 170 21.37 0.48 -0.09
C ILE A 170 20.52 -0.51 -0.90
N THR A 171 19.96 -1.53 -0.23
CA THR A 171 19.08 -2.52 -0.87
C THR A 171 17.90 -1.85 -1.57
N ASN A 172 17.27 -0.87 -0.92
CA ASN A 172 16.17 -0.11 -1.49
C ASN A 172 16.58 0.73 -2.70
N ILE A 173 17.75 1.39 -2.65
CA ILE A 173 18.26 2.18 -3.79
C ILE A 173 18.54 1.27 -4.99
N ILE A 174 19.19 0.13 -4.76
CA ILE A 174 19.49 -0.85 -5.81
C ILE A 174 18.19 -1.41 -6.39
N GLY A 175 17.28 -1.87 -5.55
CA GLY A 175 15.99 -2.41 -5.97
C GLY A 175 15.18 -1.39 -6.78
N LEU A 176 15.08 -0.14 -6.30
CA LEU A 176 14.40 0.94 -7.02
C LEU A 176 15.07 1.22 -8.38
N SER A 177 16.40 1.26 -8.43
CA SER A 177 17.13 1.54 -9.67
C SER A 177 16.93 0.44 -10.71
N CYS A 178 16.98 -0.83 -10.30
CA CYS A 178 16.68 -1.98 -11.14
C CYS A 178 15.23 -1.94 -11.67
N PHE A 179 14.28 -1.60 -10.79
CA PHE A 179 12.87 -1.48 -11.15
C PHE A 179 12.66 -0.36 -12.18
N LEU A 180 13.19 0.84 -11.90
CA LEU A 180 13.09 1.99 -12.81
C LEU A 180 13.72 1.71 -14.16
N TYR A 181 14.89 1.06 -14.20
CA TYR A 181 15.54 0.65 -15.45
C TYR A 181 14.62 -0.24 -16.29
N ALA A 182 14.09 -1.32 -15.70
CA ALA A 182 13.26 -2.28 -16.43
C ALA A 182 11.99 -1.59 -16.98
N ILE A 183 11.35 -0.76 -16.17
CA ILE A 183 10.16 0.00 -16.57
C ILE A 183 10.47 1.00 -17.68
N LEU A 184 11.54 1.80 -17.56
CA LEU A 184 11.95 2.75 -18.59
C LEU A 184 12.25 2.03 -19.91
N ALA A 185 13.04 0.95 -19.88
CA ALA A 185 13.35 0.16 -21.06
C ALA A 185 12.08 -0.41 -21.72
N GLY A 186 11.17 -0.98 -20.93
CA GLY A 186 9.92 -1.54 -21.43
C GLY A 186 9.00 -0.49 -22.03
N VAL A 187 8.80 0.64 -21.36
CA VAL A 187 7.96 1.73 -21.84
C VAL A 187 8.54 2.37 -23.11
N ILE A 188 9.85 2.63 -23.15
CA ILE A 188 10.52 3.18 -24.34
C ILE A 188 10.36 2.22 -25.52
N TYR A 189 10.55 0.92 -25.28
CA TYR A 189 10.35 -0.09 -26.31
C TYR A 189 8.92 -0.03 -26.86
N CYS A 190 7.90 0.02 -26.01
CA CYS A 190 6.50 0.11 -26.43
C CYS A 190 6.17 1.32 -27.32
N PHE A 191 6.86 2.46 -27.14
CA PHE A 191 6.70 3.64 -28.01
C PHE A 191 7.55 3.59 -29.29
N SER A 192 8.53 2.70 -29.35
CA SER A 192 9.47 2.57 -30.48
C SER A 192 9.03 1.52 -31.49
N VAL A 193 8.05 0.67 -31.17
CA VAL A 193 7.55 -0.35 -32.09
C VAL A 193 6.54 0.29 -33.07
N ASP A 194 6.80 0.13 -34.37
CA ASP A 194 5.91 0.60 -35.44
C ASP A 194 4.64 -0.27 -35.56
N GLU A 195 4.77 -1.58 -35.30
CA GLU A 195 3.67 -2.54 -35.37
C GLU A 195 2.87 -2.57 -34.07
N GLN A 196 1.60 -2.20 -34.17
CA GLN A 196 0.69 -2.15 -33.03
C GLN A 196 -0.19 -3.38 -33.03
N PHE A 197 -0.16 -4.14 -31.95
CA PHE A 197 -0.93 -5.37 -31.78
C PHE A 197 -2.24 -5.08 -31.04
N GLY A 198 -3.28 -5.82 -31.41
CA GLY A 198 -4.57 -5.77 -30.73
C GLY A 198 -5.37 -4.48 -30.94
N GLU A 199 -6.69 -4.62 -30.79
CA GLU A 199 -7.60 -3.48 -30.83
C GLU A 199 -7.47 -2.59 -29.59
N ARG A 200 -7.72 -1.29 -29.78
CA ARG A 200 -7.65 -0.25 -28.75
C ARG A 200 -8.96 0.51 -28.72
N TYR A 201 -9.49 0.70 -27.53
CA TYR A 201 -10.82 1.28 -27.33
C TYR A 201 -10.72 2.58 -26.55
N VAL A 202 -11.14 3.68 -27.18
CA VAL A 202 -11.12 5.00 -26.53
C VAL A 202 -12.09 5.02 -25.33
N GLY A 203 -13.29 4.50 -25.54
CA GLY A 203 -14.28 4.24 -24.49
C GLY A 203 -14.17 2.81 -23.93
N ILE A 204 -15.20 2.40 -23.18
CA ILE A 204 -15.28 1.04 -22.62
C ILE A 204 -15.31 0.03 -23.78
N PRO A 205 -14.41 -0.97 -23.82
CA PRO A 205 -14.44 -2.02 -24.83
C PRO A 205 -15.79 -2.75 -24.84
N PRO A 206 -16.33 -3.13 -26.01
CA PRO A 206 -17.61 -3.85 -26.11
C PRO A 206 -17.61 -5.20 -25.37
N THR A 207 -16.44 -5.80 -25.21
CA THR A 207 -16.24 -7.07 -24.47
C THR A 207 -16.25 -6.89 -22.95
N SER A 208 -16.16 -5.65 -22.46
CA SER A 208 -16.02 -5.37 -21.02
C SER A 208 -17.37 -5.12 -20.38
N SER A 209 -17.72 -5.97 -19.41
CA SER A 209 -18.90 -5.79 -18.58
C SER A 209 -18.60 -4.86 -17.39
N VAL A 210 -19.66 -4.37 -16.72
CA VAL A 210 -19.51 -3.63 -15.45
C VAL A 210 -18.76 -4.48 -14.40
N TRP A 211 -18.98 -5.79 -14.39
CA TRP A 211 -18.30 -6.72 -13.48
C TRP A 211 -16.81 -6.83 -13.77
N SER A 212 -16.42 -6.85 -15.06
CA SER A 212 -15.02 -6.85 -15.48
C SER A 212 -14.32 -5.53 -15.13
N ILE A 213 -15.02 -4.40 -15.24
CA ILE A 213 -14.48 -3.12 -14.78
C ILE A 213 -14.26 -3.16 -13.26
N LEU A 214 -15.27 -3.63 -12.50
CA LEU A 214 -15.18 -3.77 -11.05
C LEU A 214 -14.09 -4.78 -10.60
N SER A 215 -13.76 -5.80 -11.42
CA SER A 215 -12.67 -6.74 -11.13
C SER A 215 -11.29 -6.07 -11.22
N VAL A 216 -11.10 -5.10 -12.12
CA VAL A 216 -9.80 -4.42 -12.31
C VAL A 216 -9.64 -3.14 -11.48
N VAL A 217 -10.71 -2.52 -10.96
CA VAL A 217 -10.57 -1.34 -10.08
C VAL A 217 -9.59 -1.56 -8.90
N PRO A 218 -9.60 -2.72 -8.22
CA PRO A 218 -8.65 -3.03 -7.17
C PRO A 218 -7.17 -2.93 -7.56
N ILE A 219 -6.81 -3.05 -8.85
CA ILE A 219 -5.44 -2.82 -9.33
C ILE A 219 -5.03 -1.37 -9.07
N PHE A 220 -5.93 -0.41 -9.31
CA PHE A 220 -5.68 1.01 -9.05
C PHE A 220 -5.60 1.32 -7.55
N ILE A 221 -6.39 0.61 -6.73
CA ILE A 221 -6.31 0.71 -5.27
C ILE A 221 -4.95 0.21 -4.79
N PHE A 222 -4.60 -1.03 -5.17
CA PHE A 222 -3.37 -1.69 -4.79
C PHE A 222 -2.12 -0.92 -5.23
N GLY A 223 -2.14 -0.38 -6.45
CA GLY A 223 -0.97 0.31 -6.98
C GLY A 223 -0.60 1.57 -6.18
N TYR A 224 -1.53 2.20 -5.45
CA TYR A 224 -1.18 3.30 -4.54
C TYR A 224 -0.97 2.88 -3.08
N SER A 225 -0.72 1.59 -2.82
CA SER A 225 -0.51 1.06 -1.46
C SER A 225 0.80 1.55 -0.84
N CYS A 226 0.72 2.50 0.09
CA CYS A 226 1.85 2.88 0.96
C CYS A 226 1.44 3.35 2.35
N HIS A 227 0.14 3.36 2.61
CA HIS A 227 -0.48 3.90 3.82
C HIS A 227 0.01 3.23 5.09
N PHE A 228 0.40 1.95 5.02
CA PHE A 228 0.97 1.19 6.14
C PHE A 228 2.32 1.76 6.62
N ALA A 229 3.08 2.42 5.74
CA ALA A 229 4.37 3.02 6.06
C ALA A 229 4.24 4.43 6.68
N MET A 230 3.10 5.10 6.50
CA MET A 230 2.92 6.48 6.93
C MET A 230 3.08 6.72 8.44
N PRO A 231 2.62 5.84 9.36
CA PRO A 231 2.88 5.98 10.79
C PRO A 231 4.39 5.99 11.11
N LEU A 232 5.16 5.11 10.47
CA LEU A 232 6.62 5.03 10.65
C LEU A 232 7.32 6.28 10.11
N VAL A 233 6.92 6.73 8.91
CA VAL A 233 7.42 7.99 8.31
C VAL A 233 7.11 9.19 9.20
N ALA A 234 5.92 9.22 9.81
CA ALA A 234 5.54 10.27 10.74
C ALA A 234 6.34 10.20 12.05
N GLU A 235 6.65 9.02 12.57
CA GLU A 235 7.48 8.86 13.79
C GLU A 235 8.93 9.30 13.56
N ASP A 236 9.51 8.95 12.41
CA ASP A 236 10.91 9.27 12.09
C ASP A 236 11.12 10.74 11.69
N MET A 237 10.06 11.50 11.37
CA MET A 237 10.16 12.89 10.90
C MET A 237 10.66 13.86 11.98
N VAL A 238 11.85 14.43 11.78
CA VAL A 238 12.40 15.49 12.63
C VAL A 238 11.54 16.76 12.57
N ASN A 239 11.17 17.30 13.73
CA ASN A 239 10.26 18.43 13.86
C ASN A 239 9.01 18.21 13.00
N ARG A 240 8.33 17.08 13.28
CA ARG A 240 7.13 16.62 12.59
C ARG A 240 6.09 17.72 12.48
N SER A 241 5.62 17.97 11.25
CA SER A 241 4.53 18.89 10.98
C SER A 241 3.68 18.38 9.83
N MET A 242 2.39 18.77 9.80
CA MET A 242 1.48 18.42 8.71
C MET A 242 2.07 18.80 7.35
N LYS A 243 2.61 20.01 7.23
CA LYS A 243 3.20 20.51 5.98
C LYS A 243 4.30 19.59 5.44
N LYS A 244 5.19 19.07 6.30
CA LYS A 244 6.28 18.18 5.88
C LYS A 244 5.74 16.83 5.39
N LEU A 245 4.80 16.25 6.14
CA LEU A 245 4.18 14.96 5.82
C LEU A 245 3.34 15.03 4.54
N ASP A 246 2.56 16.09 4.37
CA ASP A 246 1.74 16.34 3.19
C ASP A 246 2.60 16.60 1.94
N ILE A 247 3.69 17.38 2.06
CA ILE A 247 4.61 17.60 0.93
C ILE A 247 5.28 16.28 0.52
N ALA A 248 5.79 15.49 1.48
CA ALA A 248 6.41 14.20 1.18
C ALA A 248 5.41 13.25 0.47
N SER A 249 4.18 13.19 0.97
CA SER A 249 3.10 12.36 0.40
C SER A 249 2.72 12.83 -1.00
N LEU A 250 2.55 14.14 -1.20
CA LEU A 250 2.21 14.73 -2.50
C LEU A 250 3.30 14.45 -3.54
N LEU A 251 4.57 14.65 -3.18
CA LEU A 251 5.70 14.38 -4.06
C LEU A 251 5.79 12.89 -4.42
N ALA A 252 5.48 11.98 -3.49
CA ALA A 252 5.51 10.54 -3.74
C ALA A 252 4.38 10.13 -4.71
N ILE A 253 3.15 10.56 -4.42
CA ILE A 253 1.98 10.27 -5.27
C ILE A 253 2.14 10.89 -6.67
N ALA A 254 2.60 12.14 -6.77
CA ALA A 254 2.81 12.80 -8.05
C ALA A 254 3.91 12.13 -8.89
N PHE A 255 5.04 11.79 -8.27
CA PHE A 255 6.14 11.08 -8.94
C PHE A 255 5.67 9.74 -9.49
N VAL A 256 4.97 8.95 -8.68
CA VAL A 256 4.51 7.63 -9.10
C VAL A 256 3.35 7.71 -10.10
N PHE A 257 2.48 8.71 -10.01
CA PHE A 257 1.44 8.95 -11.01
C PHE A 257 2.02 9.10 -12.43
N VAL A 258 3.14 9.82 -12.58
CA VAL A 258 3.81 9.98 -13.89
C VAL A 258 4.32 8.63 -14.40
N ILE A 259 4.95 7.83 -13.53
CA ILE A 259 5.45 6.49 -13.88
C ILE A 259 4.28 5.59 -14.28
N TYR A 260 3.21 5.57 -13.49
CA TYR A 260 2.04 4.73 -13.74
C TYR A 260 1.31 5.11 -14.99
N LEU A 261 1.21 6.42 -15.29
CA LEU A 261 0.63 6.87 -16.55
C LEU A 261 1.44 6.34 -17.74
N ALA A 262 2.78 6.38 -17.66
CA ALA A 262 3.65 5.86 -18.71
C ALA A 262 3.53 4.33 -18.87
N VAL A 263 3.56 3.58 -17.77
CA VAL A 263 3.40 2.11 -17.73
C VAL A 263 2.01 1.65 -18.16
N MET A 264 0.99 2.47 -17.94
CA MET A 264 -0.36 2.18 -18.37
C MET A 264 -0.59 2.54 -19.84
N VAL A 265 -0.02 3.65 -20.32
CA VAL A 265 -0.24 4.16 -21.68
C VAL A 265 0.61 3.43 -22.70
N GLY A 266 1.93 3.29 -22.48
CA GLY A 266 2.86 2.75 -23.47
C GLY A 266 2.53 1.31 -23.87
N PRO A 267 2.53 0.35 -22.94
CA PRO A 267 2.18 -1.04 -23.23
C PRO A 267 0.77 -1.20 -23.82
N TYR A 268 -0.25 -0.49 -23.33
CA TYR A 268 -1.58 -0.57 -23.92
C TYR A 268 -1.64 0.03 -25.34
N TYR A 269 -0.83 1.04 -25.62
CA TYR A 269 -0.69 1.59 -26.97
C TYR A 269 -0.06 0.59 -27.94
N ALA A 270 0.93 -0.19 -27.48
CA ALA A 270 1.62 -1.20 -28.27
C ALA A 270 0.83 -2.50 -28.45
N PHE A 271 0.13 -2.97 -27.41
CA PHE A 271 -0.46 -4.33 -27.37
C PHE A 271 -1.99 -4.37 -27.25
N GLY A 272 -2.67 -3.23 -27.05
CA GLY A 272 -4.13 -3.19 -27.01
C GLY A 272 -4.74 -4.20 -26.03
N HIS A 273 -5.75 -4.95 -26.47
CA HIS A 273 -6.44 -5.95 -25.63
C HIS A 273 -5.65 -7.24 -25.36
N THR A 274 -4.57 -7.53 -26.12
CA THR A 274 -3.78 -8.77 -25.99
C THR A 274 -2.70 -8.68 -24.91
N ILE A 275 -2.71 -7.61 -24.12
CA ILE A 275 -1.74 -7.37 -23.08
C ILE A 275 -1.91 -8.35 -21.91
N GLU A 276 -0.79 -8.84 -21.39
CA GLU A 276 -0.72 -9.72 -20.24
C GLU A 276 -0.90 -8.96 -18.92
N SER A 277 -1.34 -9.65 -17.86
CA SER A 277 -1.39 -9.09 -16.50
C SER A 277 -0.04 -8.60 -16.01
N ASN A 278 1.05 -9.17 -16.51
CA ASN A 278 2.38 -8.60 -16.41
C ASN A 278 2.80 -8.16 -17.81
N PHE A 279 2.64 -6.87 -18.14
CA PHE A 279 2.91 -6.38 -19.50
C PHE A 279 4.33 -6.68 -19.98
N TYR A 280 5.28 -6.88 -19.06
CA TYR A 280 6.66 -7.19 -19.39
C TYR A 280 6.77 -8.50 -20.18
N LEU A 281 5.82 -9.44 -20.00
CA LEU A 281 5.74 -10.69 -20.74
C LEU A 281 5.36 -10.51 -22.22
N ASN A 282 4.81 -9.36 -22.61
CA ASN A 282 4.56 -9.04 -24.02
C ASN A 282 5.81 -8.55 -24.75
N LEU A 283 6.89 -8.22 -24.03
CA LEU A 283 8.10 -7.66 -24.61
C LEU A 283 9.02 -8.78 -25.12
N PRO A 284 9.68 -8.61 -26.28
CA PRO A 284 10.53 -9.66 -26.81
C PRO A 284 11.85 -9.76 -26.02
N VAL A 285 12.07 -10.94 -25.45
CA VAL A 285 13.29 -11.28 -24.70
C VAL A 285 14.57 -11.18 -25.56
N SER A 286 14.43 -11.21 -26.89
CA SER A 286 15.54 -11.08 -27.83
C SER A 286 16.15 -9.67 -27.87
N ASN A 287 15.42 -8.63 -27.47
CA ASN A 287 15.97 -7.28 -27.37
C ASN A 287 16.86 -7.16 -26.12
N VAL A 288 18.12 -6.73 -26.27
CA VAL A 288 19.11 -6.69 -25.17
C VAL A 288 18.66 -5.85 -23.98
N ALA A 289 18.05 -4.68 -24.19
CA ALA A 289 17.60 -3.82 -23.09
C ALA A 289 16.44 -4.47 -22.31
N ILE A 290 15.53 -5.11 -23.04
CA ILE A 290 14.42 -5.87 -22.45
C ILE A 290 14.95 -7.11 -21.73
N HIS A 291 15.91 -7.81 -22.32
CA HIS A 291 16.56 -8.98 -21.73
C HIS A 291 17.16 -8.68 -20.35
N ILE A 292 17.87 -7.54 -20.22
CA ILE A 292 18.41 -7.10 -18.93
C ILE A 292 17.27 -6.84 -17.96
N GLY A 293 16.16 -6.22 -18.40
CA GLY A 293 15.01 -6.00 -17.54
C GLY A 293 14.30 -7.27 -17.08
N TYR A 294 14.26 -8.33 -17.89
CA TYR A 294 13.80 -9.67 -17.47
C TYR A 294 14.63 -10.24 -16.31
N ILE A 295 15.89 -9.81 -16.14
CA ILE A 295 16.77 -10.25 -15.04
C ILE A 295 16.67 -9.30 -13.84
N VAL A 296 16.75 -7.99 -14.07
CA VAL A 296 16.81 -7.01 -12.98
C VAL A 296 15.45 -6.73 -12.33
N LEU A 297 14.34 -6.93 -13.04
CA LEU A 297 12.99 -6.73 -12.49
C LEU A 297 12.64 -7.79 -11.42
N PRO A 298 12.83 -9.11 -11.67
CA PRO A 298 12.74 -10.11 -10.61
C PRO A 298 13.69 -9.84 -9.44
N PHE A 299 14.93 -9.46 -9.72
CA PHE A 299 15.89 -9.13 -8.66
C PHE A 299 15.38 -7.96 -7.79
N ALA A 300 14.84 -6.91 -8.40
CA ALA A 300 14.28 -5.77 -7.67
C ALA A 300 13.16 -6.19 -6.71
N VAL A 301 12.19 -6.99 -7.17
CA VAL A 301 11.09 -7.42 -6.30
C VAL A 301 11.56 -8.36 -5.18
N LEU A 302 12.58 -9.19 -5.44
CA LEU A 302 13.18 -10.07 -4.43
C LEU A 302 13.93 -9.30 -3.34
N THR A 303 14.53 -8.16 -3.66
CA THR A 303 15.16 -7.30 -2.64
C THR A 303 14.12 -6.70 -1.67
N ALA A 304 12.88 -6.52 -2.11
CA ALA A 304 11.77 -6.04 -1.29
C ALA A 304 11.11 -7.14 -0.45
N PHE A 305 11.22 -8.41 -0.86
CA PHE A 305 10.54 -9.54 -0.20
C PHE A 305 10.84 -9.65 1.31
N PRO A 306 12.11 -9.67 1.77
CA PRO A 306 12.39 -9.75 3.21
C PRO A 306 11.88 -8.53 3.98
N LEU A 307 11.75 -7.37 3.34
CA LEU A 307 11.29 -6.13 3.98
C LEU A 307 9.79 -6.15 4.28
N LEU A 308 9.00 -6.89 3.51
CA LEU A 308 7.55 -7.06 3.73
C LEU A 308 7.25 -8.20 4.72
N LEU A 309 8.10 -9.23 4.74
CA LEU A 309 8.04 -10.29 5.73
C LEU A 309 8.19 -9.75 7.16
N LEU A 310 9.08 -8.79 7.40
CA LEU A 310 9.31 -8.24 8.74
C LEU A 310 8.04 -7.70 9.43
N PRO A 311 7.29 -6.74 8.85
CA PRO A 311 6.03 -6.28 9.42
C PRO A 311 4.94 -7.35 9.41
N ALA A 312 4.91 -8.26 8.41
CA ALA A 312 3.95 -9.37 8.40
C ALA A 312 4.15 -10.30 9.61
N ARG A 313 5.42 -10.64 9.88
CA ARG A 313 5.85 -11.46 11.02
C ARG A 313 5.50 -10.80 12.34
N GLN A 314 5.75 -9.50 12.48
CA GLN A 314 5.39 -8.75 13.69
C GLN A 314 3.87 -8.78 13.90
N SER A 315 3.09 -8.59 12.84
CA SER A 315 1.63 -8.59 12.89
C SER A 315 1.07 -9.92 13.38
N ILE A 316 1.45 -11.03 12.73
CA ILE A 316 0.96 -12.35 13.13
C ILE A 316 1.51 -12.79 14.48
N SER A 317 2.75 -12.39 14.82
CA SER A 317 3.30 -12.64 16.15
C SER A 317 2.47 -11.93 17.22
N SER A 318 2.04 -10.69 16.99
CA SER A 318 1.16 -9.94 17.91
C SER A 318 -0.20 -10.61 18.09
N VAL A 319 -0.76 -11.18 17.03
CA VAL A 319 -2.01 -11.97 17.11
C VAL A 319 -1.79 -13.26 17.91
N ILE A 320 -0.70 -13.99 17.66
CA ILE A 320 -0.41 -15.25 18.38
C ILE A 320 -0.12 -14.99 19.86
N THR A 321 0.70 -13.98 20.19
CA THR A 321 1.05 -13.67 21.59
C THR A 321 -0.13 -13.12 22.38
N TYR A 322 -1.13 -12.54 21.71
CA TYR A 322 -2.38 -12.18 22.36
C TYR A 322 -3.11 -13.40 22.94
N TYR A 323 -3.17 -14.53 22.21
CA TYR A 323 -3.78 -15.77 22.70
C TYR A 323 -2.82 -16.63 23.53
N PHE A 324 -1.52 -16.56 23.24
CA PHE A 324 -0.47 -17.33 23.88
C PHE A 324 0.69 -16.44 24.37
N PRO A 325 0.52 -15.69 25.48
CA PRO A 325 1.52 -14.73 25.96
C PRO A 325 2.90 -15.35 26.25
N ARG A 326 2.95 -16.65 26.58
CA ARG A 326 4.18 -17.40 26.85
C ARG A 326 5.13 -17.50 25.64
N LEU A 327 4.64 -17.22 24.43
CA LEU A 327 5.43 -17.29 23.20
C LEU A 327 6.11 -15.96 22.85
N GLN A 328 5.83 -14.87 23.57
CA GLN A 328 6.40 -13.56 23.33
C GLN A 328 7.94 -13.63 23.33
N ASP A 329 8.55 -13.03 22.31
CA ASP A 329 10.01 -12.98 22.08
C ASP A 329 10.74 -14.34 22.02
N THR A 330 10.02 -15.45 21.86
CA THR A 330 10.63 -16.77 21.72
C THR A 330 11.20 -16.99 20.33
N LEU A 331 12.36 -17.66 20.25
CA LEU A 331 12.95 -18.07 18.97
C LEU A 331 12.02 -19.02 18.18
N LYS A 332 11.25 -19.86 18.89
CA LYS A 332 10.27 -20.77 18.29
C LYS A 332 9.18 -20.01 17.54
N LEU A 333 8.64 -18.94 18.13
CA LEU A 333 7.66 -18.09 17.46
C LEU A 333 8.26 -17.39 16.24
N HIS A 334 9.47 -16.85 16.37
CA HIS A 334 10.20 -16.20 15.26
C HIS A 334 10.42 -17.15 14.07
N ILE A 335 10.91 -18.37 14.34
CA ILE A 335 11.14 -19.38 13.31
C ILE A 335 9.81 -19.85 12.72
N GLY A 336 8.85 -20.22 13.57
CA GLY A 336 7.56 -20.76 13.15
C GLY A 336 6.77 -19.80 12.27
N THR A 337 6.71 -18.52 12.64
CA THR A 337 6.03 -17.48 11.85
C THR A 337 6.72 -17.21 10.51
N THR A 338 8.06 -17.18 10.49
CA THR A 338 8.83 -16.99 9.24
C THR A 338 8.61 -18.17 8.29
N VAL A 339 8.72 -19.41 8.78
CA VAL A 339 8.50 -20.62 7.97
C VAL A 339 7.06 -20.71 7.48
N ALA A 340 6.08 -20.47 8.35
CA ALA A 340 4.67 -20.47 7.95
C ALA A 340 4.39 -19.42 6.87
N PHE A 341 4.93 -18.21 7.01
CA PHE A 341 4.79 -17.15 6.02
C PHE A 341 5.36 -17.56 4.65
N LEU A 342 6.58 -18.11 4.61
CA LEU A 342 7.20 -18.59 3.37
C LEU A 342 6.40 -19.71 2.72
N ILE A 343 5.90 -20.68 3.51
CA ILE A 343 5.06 -21.77 3.01
C ILE A 343 3.76 -21.22 2.41
N ILE A 344 3.09 -20.30 3.10
CA ILE A 344 1.85 -19.69 2.62
C ILE A 344 2.10 -18.97 1.28
N CYS A 345 3.11 -18.12 1.19
CA CYS A 345 3.43 -17.40 -0.04
C CYS A 345 3.78 -18.34 -1.19
N THR A 346 4.54 -19.41 -0.90
CA THR A 346 4.93 -20.43 -1.88
C THR A 346 3.72 -21.18 -2.42
N VAL A 347 2.86 -21.68 -1.52
CA VAL A 347 1.66 -22.42 -1.90
C VAL A 347 0.72 -21.54 -2.73
N LEU A 348 0.51 -20.28 -2.31
CA LEU A 348 -0.31 -19.34 -3.07
C LEU A 348 0.29 -19.03 -4.45
N ALA A 349 1.61 -18.88 -4.57
CA ALA A 349 2.26 -18.60 -5.85
C ALA A 349 2.24 -19.79 -6.83
N ILE A 350 2.11 -21.01 -6.30
CA ILE A 350 1.94 -22.24 -7.09
C ILE A 350 0.48 -22.39 -7.54
N ILE A 351 -0.48 -22.10 -6.66
CA ILE A 351 -1.92 -22.24 -6.97
C ILE A 351 -2.39 -21.14 -7.92
N PHE A 352 -2.00 -19.88 -7.65
CA PHE A 352 -2.42 -18.73 -8.44
C PHE A 352 -1.33 -18.39 -9.45
N GLU A 353 -1.61 -18.66 -10.72
CA GLU A 353 -0.65 -18.39 -11.79
C GLU A 353 -0.70 -16.94 -12.32
N ASP A 354 -1.90 -16.35 -12.30
CA ASP A 354 -2.16 -15.00 -12.80
C ASP A 354 -1.83 -13.93 -11.76
N LEU A 355 -0.91 -13.04 -12.14
CA LEU A 355 -0.49 -11.89 -11.34
C LEU A 355 -1.67 -10.92 -11.10
N GLY A 356 -2.55 -10.78 -12.11
CA GLY A 356 -3.68 -9.85 -12.07
C GLY A 356 -4.65 -10.19 -10.95
N ALA A 357 -5.14 -11.44 -10.92
CA ALA A 357 -6.05 -11.96 -9.90
C ALA A 357 -5.47 -11.81 -8.48
N THR A 358 -4.18 -12.10 -8.30
CA THR A 358 -3.51 -11.91 -7.00
C THR A 358 -3.50 -10.44 -6.58
N ILE A 359 -3.11 -9.52 -7.47
CA ILE A 359 -3.14 -8.07 -7.20
C ILE A 359 -4.56 -7.59 -6.89
N GLN A 360 -5.55 -8.05 -7.65
CA GLN A 360 -6.95 -7.65 -7.47
C GLN A 360 -7.45 -8.07 -6.08
N PHE A 361 -7.20 -9.32 -5.68
CA PHE A 361 -7.55 -9.82 -4.35
C PHE A 361 -6.92 -9.00 -3.22
N ILE A 362 -5.63 -8.69 -3.34
CA ILE A 362 -4.89 -7.90 -2.33
C ILE A 362 -5.38 -6.45 -2.30
N GLY A 363 -5.73 -5.87 -3.46
CA GLY A 363 -6.34 -4.55 -3.55
C GLY A 363 -7.67 -4.47 -2.82
N ILE A 364 -8.51 -5.50 -2.94
CA ILE A 364 -9.84 -5.58 -2.30
C ILE A 364 -9.72 -5.73 -0.78
N ILE A 365 -8.92 -6.69 -0.29
CA ILE A 365 -8.88 -7.01 1.15
C ILE A 365 -7.77 -6.22 1.85
N GLY A 366 -6.55 -6.26 1.33
CA GLY A 366 -5.40 -5.64 1.99
C GLY A 366 -5.43 -4.13 1.87
N THR A 367 -5.26 -3.62 0.64
CA THR A 367 -5.06 -2.18 0.42
C THR A 367 -6.33 -1.39 0.70
N ASN A 368 -7.52 -1.80 0.26
CA ASN A 368 -8.75 -1.05 0.56
C ASN A 368 -8.94 -0.84 2.07
N PHE A 369 -8.66 -1.85 2.90
CA PHE A 369 -8.79 -1.71 4.35
C PHE A 369 -7.68 -0.87 4.95
N LEU A 370 -6.41 -1.15 4.63
CA LEU A 370 -5.26 -0.43 5.20
C LEU A 370 -5.14 1.01 4.69
N ALA A 371 -5.55 1.26 3.45
CA ALA A 371 -5.46 2.54 2.80
C ALA A 371 -6.72 3.39 2.95
N PHE A 372 -7.93 2.83 3.04
CA PHE A 372 -9.14 3.66 3.07
C PHE A 372 -10.00 3.42 4.31
N VAL A 373 -10.39 2.17 4.60
CA VAL A 373 -11.32 1.88 5.70
C VAL A 373 -10.73 2.24 7.06
N ILE A 374 -9.56 1.69 7.40
CA ILE A 374 -8.96 1.86 8.72
C ILE A 374 -8.53 3.32 8.95
N PRO A 375 -7.80 4.00 8.02
CA PRO A 375 -7.45 5.41 8.17
C PRO A 375 -8.65 6.33 8.41
N CYS A 376 -9.73 6.17 7.62
CA CYS A 376 -10.92 7.00 7.78
C CYS A 376 -11.60 6.71 9.12
N PHE A 377 -11.74 5.43 9.48
CA PHE A 377 -12.32 5.03 10.76
C PHE A 377 -11.56 5.61 11.95
N VAL A 378 -10.23 5.48 12.00
CA VAL A 378 -9.45 6.01 13.12
C VAL A 378 -9.45 7.54 13.14
N TYR A 379 -9.43 8.21 11.97
CA TYR A 379 -9.52 9.67 11.89
C TYR A 379 -10.84 10.19 12.47
N LEU A 380 -11.96 9.59 12.08
CA LEU A 380 -13.29 9.98 12.57
C LEU A 380 -13.43 9.84 14.09
N ASN A 381 -12.69 8.93 14.72
CA ASN A 381 -12.74 8.70 16.16
C ASN A 381 -11.66 9.47 16.97
N ILE A 382 -10.49 9.75 16.38
CA ILE A 382 -9.39 10.46 17.06
C ILE A 382 -9.50 11.98 16.87
N CYS A 383 -9.75 12.41 15.63
CA CYS A 383 -9.63 13.83 15.26
C CYS A 383 -10.95 14.60 15.41
N TYR A 384 -12.09 13.89 15.51
CA TYR A 384 -13.40 14.49 15.71
C TYR A 384 -13.92 14.19 17.11
N THR A 385 -13.55 15.04 18.05
CA THR A 385 -14.29 15.19 19.31
C THR A 385 -15.31 16.31 19.08
N PRO A 386 -16.63 16.08 19.26
CA PRO A 386 -17.59 17.18 19.22
C PRO A 386 -17.16 18.22 20.27
N VAL A 387 -17.20 19.49 19.88
CA VAL A 387 -16.86 20.62 20.74
C VAL A 387 -17.88 20.67 21.89
N GLN A 388 -17.65 19.90 22.96
CA GLN A 388 -18.40 19.99 24.22
C GLN A 388 -17.60 20.72 25.31
N GLY A 389 -16.41 21.25 25.00
CA GLY A 389 -15.55 21.95 25.96
C GLY A 389 -15.32 23.45 25.70
N ALA A 390 -15.99 24.07 24.74
CA ALA A 390 -15.83 25.50 24.45
C ALA A 390 -16.75 26.41 25.28
N VAL A 391 -17.21 25.93 26.44
CA VAL A 391 -17.70 26.79 27.52
C VAL A 391 -16.67 26.68 28.62
N GLU A 392 -15.62 27.50 28.54
CA GLU A 392 -14.81 27.81 29.72
C GLU A 392 -15.78 28.30 30.80
N GLN A 393 -15.96 27.51 31.86
CA GLN A 393 -16.47 28.04 33.11
C GLN A 393 -15.40 29.01 33.63
N PRO A 394 -15.72 30.29 33.84
CA PRO A 394 -14.76 31.21 34.38
C PRO A 394 -14.41 30.75 35.80
N ASN A 395 -13.11 30.62 36.06
CA ASN A 395 -12.54 30.31 37.37
C ASN A 395 -13.18 31.23 38.42
N LYS A 396 -13.98 30.65 39.32
CA LYS A 396 -14.44 31.32 40.54
C LYS A 396 -13.37 31.13 41.58
N ASP A 397 -12.30 31.93 41.52
CA ASP A 397 -11.39 32.18 42.64
C ASP A 397 -10.50 33.37 42.24
N GLU A 398 -10.96 34.58 42.52
CA GLU A 398 -10.16 35.71 43.04
C GLU A 398 -10.96 37.03 43.05
N VAL A 399 -11.22 37.50 44.27
CA VAL A 399 -11.24 38.90 44.74
C VAL A 399 -12.39 39.83 44.30
N GLY A 400 -13.02 40.41 45.33
CA GLY A 400 -14.09 41.39 45.21
C GLY A 400 -13.65 42.77 44.71
N GLY A 401 -14.65 43.54 44.31
CA GLY A 401 -14.53 44.92 43.85
C GLY A 401 -15.60 45.20 42.81
N LEU A 402 -16.62 45.95 43.18
CA LEU A 402 -17.51 46.63 42.23
C LEU A 402 -16.65 47.33 41.18
N HIS A 403 -16.82 47.03 39.89
CA HIS A 403 -16.89 48.00 38.80
C HIS A 403 -17.24 47.31 37.46
N ASP A 404 -18.28 47.86 36.84
CA ASP A 404 -18.69 47.85 35.43
C ASP A 404 -18.69 46.56 34.60
N VAL A 405 -19.90 46.21 34.18
CA VAL A 405 -20.21 45.24 33.13
C VAL A 405 -20.18 45.99 31.80
N SER A 406 -18.99 46.17 31.23
CA SER A 406 -18.84 46.48 29.80
C SER A 406 -17.40 46.19 29.37
N ASP A 407 -17.25 45.50 28.25
CA ASP A 407 -15.99 45.18 27.54
C ASP A 407 -15.38 43.78 27.76
N VAL A 408 -16.15 42.74 27.41
CA VAL A 408 -15.52 41.57 26.77
C VAL A 408 -15.14 42.01 25.35
N LYS A 409 -13.94 42.57 25.20
CA LYS A 409 -13.31 42.87 23.91
C LYS A 409 -13.16 41.57 23.13
N ILE A 410 -14.07 41.36 22.19
CA ILE A 410 -13.98 40.33 21.16
C ILE A 410 -12.65 40.51 20.43
N LYS A 411 -11.74 39.53 20.57
CA LYS A 411 -10.51 39.43 19.79
C LYS A 411 -10.80 39.55 18.28
N GLU A 412 -9.88 40.24 17.61
CA GLU A 412 -9.91 40.81 16.26
C GLU A 412 -10.64 39.97 15.17
N PRO A 413 -11.24 40.63 14.15
CA PRO A 413 -11.96 39.97 13.05
C PRO A 413 -11.11 38.93 12.30
N ASP A 414 -9.78 39.11 12.22
CA ASP A 414 -8.86 38.19 11.55
C ASP A 414 -8.73 36.84 12.29
N GLU A 415 -8.79 36.82 13.62
CA GLU A 415 -8.73 35.58 14.41
C GLU A 415 -10.02 34.76 14.24
N LYS A 416 -11.17 35.44 14.14
CA LYS A 416 -12.46 34.80 13.82
C LYS A 416 -12.47 34.20 12.41
N VAL A 417 -11.98 34.93 11.41
CA VAL A 417 -11.90 34.42 10.02
C VAL A 417 -10.96 33.21 9.94
N SER A 418 -9.82 33.26 10.63
CA SER A 418 -8.89 32.14 10.75
C SER A 418 -9.52 30.92 11.41
N LEU A 419 -10.26 31.11 12.51
CA LEU A 419 -10.97 30.04 13.21
C LEU A 419 -12.08 29.42 12.35
N LEU A 420 -12.90 30.24 11.69
CA LEU A 420 -13.95 29.78 10.79
C LEU A 420 -13.38 28.98 9.61
N LYS A 421 -12.27 29.43 9.03
CA LYS A 421 -11.56 28.70 7.96
C LYS A 421 -11.05 27.35 8.46
N LYS A 422 -10.52 27.30 9.69
CA LYS A 422 -10.04 26.06 10.33
C LYS A 422 -11.20 25.08 10.60
N LEU A 423 -12.32 25.56 11.14
CA LEU A 423 -13.52 24.76 11.38
C LEU A 423 -14.14 24.23 10.08
N ARG A 424 -14.21 25.07 9.04
CA ARG A 424 -14.70 24.67 7.72
C ARG A 424 -13.82 23.58 7.11
N ASN A 425 -12.50 23.74 7.15
CA ASN A 425 -11.58 22.74 6.62
C ASN A 425 -11.68 21.41 7.40
N GLN A 426 -11.79 21.47 8.74
CA GLN A 426 -11.99 20.29 9.56
C GLN A 426 -13.32 19.60 9.26
N SER A 427 -14.39 20.36 9.03
CA SER A 427 -15.68 19.81 8.60
C SER A 427 -15.59 19.15 7.22
N LEU A 428 -14.89 19.76 6.27
CA LEU A 428 -14.69 19.19 4.93
C LEU A 428 -13.90 17.89 4.98
N GLU A 429 -12.80 17.85 5.75
CA GLU A 429 -12.01 16.63 5.98
C GLU A 429 -12.87 15.53 6.61
N TRP A 430 -13.73 15.87 7.57
CA TRP A 430 -14.62 14.91 8.23
C TRP A 430 -15.64 14.30 7.25
N HIS A 431 -16.32 15.13 6.45
CA HIS A 431 -17.25 14.63 5.44
C HIS A 431 -16.51 13.81 4.37
N GLY A 432 -15.32 14.24 3.95
CA GLY A 432 -14.48 13.49 3.02
C GLY A 432 -14.10 12.11 3.57
N ALA A 433 -13.67 12.04 4.84
CA ALA A 433 -13.32 10.78 5.50
C ALA A 433 -14.54 9.86 5.64
N LEU A 434 -15.71 10.41 5.98
CA LEU A 434 -16.95 9.63 6.08
C LEU A 434 -17.39 9.08 4.73
N VAL A 435 -17.36 9.91 3.68
CA VAL A 435 -17.71 9.48 2.32
C VAL A 435 -16.74 8.41 1.84
N LEU A 436 -15.43 8.60 1.99
CA LEU A 436 -14.44 7.61 1.60
C LEU A 436 -14.62 6.30 2.36
N LEU A 437 -14.92 6.35 3.66
CA LEU A 437 -15.21 5.15 4.45
C LEU A 437 -16.43 4.38 3.93
N ILE A 438 -17.55 5.08 3.70
CA ILE A 438 -18.80 4.46 3.22
C ILE A 438 -18.59 3.87 1.83
N VAL A 439 -17.97 4.64 0.93
CA VAL A 439 -17.67 4.19 -0.44
C VAL A 439 -16.77 2.96 -0.40
N SER A 440 -15.68 2.97 0.36
CA SER A 440 -14.76 1.82 0.45
C SER A 440 -15.40 0.57 1.05
N LEU A 441 -16.33 0.70 2.00
CA LEU A 441 -17.10 -0.42 2.54
C LEU A 441 -18.11 -0.98 1.52
N ALA A 442 -18.73 -0.12 0.70
CA ALA A 442 -19.63 -0.55 -0.37
C ALA A 442 -18.87 -1.13 -1.58
N PHE A 443 -17.68 -0.63 -1.85
CA PHE A 443 -16.85 -1.04 -2.99
C PHE A 443 -16.26 -2.44 -2.78
N PHE A 444 -15.94 -2.79 -1.53
CA PHE A 444 -15.43 -4.11 -1.16
C PHE A 444 -16.26 -5.28 -1.71
N PRO A 445 -17.57 -5.43 -1.38
CA PRO A 445 -18.36 -6.55 -1.88
C PRO A 445 -18.59 -6.47 -3.40
N LEU A 446 -18.68 -5.27 -3.97
CA LEU A 446 -18.90 -5.08 -5.41
C LEU A 446 -17.69 -5.55 -6.23
N CYS A 447 -16.49 -5.15 -5.85
CA CYS A 447 -15.25 -5.61 -6.50
C CYS A 447 -14.99 -7.08 -6.26
N LEU A 448 -15.30 -7.61 -5.07
CA LEU A 448 -15.20 -9.04 -4.82
C LEU A 448 -16.16 -9.83 -5.72
N THR A 449 -17.38 -9.36 -5.89
CA THR A 449 -18.35 -9.97 -6.82
C THR A 449 -17.86 -9.90 -8.26
N GLY A 450 -17.31 -8.74 -8.68
CA GLY A 450 -16.71 -8.58 -10.00
C GLY A 450 -15.56 -9.54 -10.26
N LEU A 451 -14.63 -9.66 -9.29
CA LEU A 451 -13.50 -10.59 -9.35
C LEU A 451 -13.98 -12.05 -9.46
N LEU A 452 -14.93 -12.46 -8.61
CA LEU A 452 -15.47 -13.82 -8.66
C LEU A 452 -16.19 -14.10 -9.98
N HIS A 453 -16.94 -13.13 -10.51
CA HIS A 453 -17.58 -13.26 -11.81
C HIS A 453 -16.55 -13.44 -12.94
N ASP A 454 -15.47 -12.66 -12.93
CA ASP A 454 -14.41 -12.74 -13.92
C ASP A 454 -13.64 -14.08 -13.82
N LEU A 455 -13.38 -14.58 -12.61
CA LEU A 455 -12.73 -15.89 -12.40
C LEU A 455 -13.61 -17.09 -12.78
N ILE A 456 -14.94 -16.92 -12.81
CA ILE A 456 -15.88 -17.99 -13.17
C ILE A 456 -16.18 -17.98 -14.68
N ASN A 457 -16.25 -16.80 -15.29
CA ASN A 457 -16.74 -16.62 -16.66
C ASN A 457 -15.66 -16.22 -17.68
N GLY A 458 -14.47 -15.84 -17.23
CA GLY A 458 -13.29 -15.57 -18.05
C GLY A 458 -12.38 -16.79 -18.13
#